data_AF-G1TQP8-F1
#
_entry.id   AF-G1TQP8-F1
#
_cell.length_a   1.000
_cell.length_b   1.000
_cell.length_c   1.000
_cell.angle_alpha   90.00
_cell.angle_beta   90.00
_cell.angle_gamma   90.00
#
_symmetry.space_group_name_H-M   'P 1'
#
loop_
_entity.id
_entity.type
_entity.pdbx_description
1 polymer ?
#
loop_
_entity_poly.entity_id
_entity_poly.type
_entity_poly.pdbx_seq_one_letter_code
_entity_poly.pdbx_strand_id
1 'polypeptide(L)'
;MPSPLTALLCLGESWYGRAIEAGEALTRPSIWAEPDSRIPEGKPAAIWCQGLPGAEEYQLHSEGVRFPIAAMTSRTAGRYRCFCRSGELWSEPSEPLDLVVTGMYDTPTLWVQPGPTVTSGENVTFYCRLETVTNTFFLLQEGGPSHPQGSHGAVPAEFPMGPVTSAHTGTYRCFGAYSDHVWSFPSEPVKLLVTGEEAPTPAAWDHTAQNLLRIGLAVLVLVALTWLLAEDWLCRWRTQEGACHAQAGMDCDVCAVPQSGGHLHGVGGGGGGDGLLRQIRSLACAPARPPLPHSGLP
;
A
#
# COMPACT_ATOMS: atom_id res chain seq x y z
N MET A 1 23.05 -41.79 -34.97
CA MET A 1 21.88 -40.99 -34.54
C MET A 1 22.29 -40.26 -33.26
N PRO A 2 21.89 -38.99 -33.06
CA PRO A 2 22.61 -38.07 -32.17
C PRO A 2 22.61 -38.55 -30.71
N SER A 3 23.71 -38.28 -30.00
CA SER A 3 23.90 -38.75 -28.63
C SER A 3 23.05 -37.96 -27.64
N PRO A 4 22.66 -38.55 -26.48
CA PRO A 4 21.82 -37.86 -25.49
C PRO A 4 22.47 -36.59 -24.91
N LEU A 5 23.81 -36.51 -24.94
CA LEU A 5 24.56 -35.29 -24.58
C LEU A 5 24.27 -34.13 -25.54
N THR A 6 24.07 -34.39 -26.84
CA THR A 6 23.71 -33.35 -27.81
C THR A 6 22.30 -32.82 -27.57
N ALA A 7 21.36 -33.67 -27.13
CA ALA A 7 20.00 -33.24 -26.79
C ALA A 7 19.95 -32.40 -25.50
N LEU A 8 20.76 -32.74 -24.50
CA LEU A 8 20.87 -31.97 -23.25
C LEU A 8 21.48 -30.58 -23.45
N LEU A 9 22.48 -30.43 -24.33
CA LEU A 9 23.03 -29.12 -24.68
C LEU A 9 22.01 -28.21 -25.35
N CYS A 10 21.17 -28.72 -26.27
CA CYS A 10 20.11 -27.91 -26.89
C CYS A 10 19.05 -27.43 -25.88
N LEU A 11 18.73 -28.23 -24.86
CA LEU A 11 17.83 -27.80 -23.79
C LEU A 11 18.53 -26.81 -22.82
N GLY A 12 19.83 -27.02 -22.58
CA GLY A 12 20.73 -26.14 -21.82
C GLY A 12 21.03 -24.79 -22.48
N GLU A 13 20.83 -24.65 -23.79
CA GLU A 13 20.80 -23.37 -24.50
C GLU A 13 19.41 -22.71 -24.41
N SER A 14 18.32 -23.50 -24.39
CA SER A 14 16.96 -22.95 -24.40
C SER A 14 16.53 -22.26 -23.09
N TRP A 15 17.04 -22.69 -21.93
CA TRP A 15 16.78 -22.00 -20.64
C TRP A 15 17.68 -20.76 -20.44
N TYR A 16 18.90 -20.75 -21.00
CA TYR A 16 19.78 -19.56 -21.01
C TYR A 16 19.28 -18.51 -22.00
N GLY A 17 18.87 -18.94 -23.21
CA GLY A 17 18.25 -18.07 -24.21
C GLY A 17 16.95 -17.42 -23.72
N ARG A 18 16.10 -18.17 -22.98
CA ARG A 18 14.85 -17.61 -22.43
C ARG A 18 15.06 -16.58 -21.31
N ALA A 19 16.22 -16.55 -20.67
CA ALA A 19 16.57 -15.48 -19.73
C ALA A 19 16.98 -14.18 -20.45
N ILE A 20 17.43 -14.26 -21.71
CA ILE A 20 17.80 -13.11 -22.54
C ILE A 20 16.65 -12.69 -23.48
N GLU A 21 15.69 -13.58 -23.76
CA GLU A 21 14.40 -13.22 -24.38
C GLU A 21 13.41 -12.51 -23.42
N ALA A 22 13.83 -12.22 -22.18
CA ALA A 22 13.32 -11.06 -21.43
C ALA A 22 13.97 -9.78 -21.98
N GLY A 23 13.79 -9.52 -23.29
CA GLY A 23 14.40 -8.40 -23.99
C GLY A 23 14.08 -7.07 -23.28
N GLU A 24 15.09 -6.21 -23.18
CA GLU A 24 15.20 -5.04 -22.29
C GLU A 24 13.96 -4.13 -22.23
N ALA A 25 12.92 -4.55 -21.51
CA ALA A 25 11.82 -3.67 -21.16
C ALA A 25 12.36 -2.66 -20.15
N LEU A 26 12.78 -1.48 -20.64
CA LEU A 26 13.30 -0.39 -19.83
C LEU A 26 12.32 -0.12 -18.68
N THR A 27 12.75 -0.50 -17.48
CA THR A 27 11.89 -0.55 -16.30
C THR A 27 11.30 0.82 -16.01
N ARG A 28 10.06 0.81 -15.52
CA ARG A 28 9.32 2.02 -15.17
C ARG A 28 10.15 2.91 -14.22
N PRO A 29 10.46 4.16 -14.60
CA PRO A 29 11.26 5.05 -13.77
C PRO A 29 10.45 5.54 -12.57
N SER A 30 11.15 5.84 -11.47
CA SER A 30 10.60 6.54 -10.33
C SER A 30 10.63 8.06 -10.56
N ILE A 31 9.65 8.76 -10.00
CA ILE A 31 9.52 10.22 -10.03
C ILE A 31 9.13 10.72 -8.64
N TRP A 32 9.72 11.83 -8.20
CA TRP A 32 9.37 12.48 -6.94
C TRP A 32 9.68 13.98 -6.98
N ALA A 33 9.25 14.70 -5.95
CA ALA A 33 9.54 16.12 -5.77
C ALA A 33 10.43 16.35 -4.54
N GLU A 34 11.23 17.40 -4.59
CA GLU A 34 12.07 17.91 -3.50
C GLU A 34 11.68 19.38 -3.24
N PRO A 35 11.42 19.82 -1.99
CA PRO A 35 11.43 19.04 -0.75
C PRO A 35 10.20 18.12 -0.52
N ASP A 36 9.05 18.40 -1.14
CA ASP A 36 7.82 17.59 -1.10
C ASP A 36 6.97 17.88 -2.36
N SER A 37 5.87 17.17 -2.58
CA SER A 37 4.94 17.41 -3.69
C SER A 37 4.06 18.67 -3.54
N ARG A 38 4.02 19.29 -2.34
CA ARG A 38 3.23 20.50 -2.05
C ARG A 38 4.15 21.66 -1.71
N ILE A 39 4.24 22.64 -2.61
CA ILE A 39 5.23 23.72 -2.54
C ILE A 39 4.51 25.07 -2.45
N PRO A 40 4.81 25.94 -1.46
CA PRO A 40 4.22 27.27 -1.39
C PRO A 40 4.64 28.15 -2.58
N GLU A 41 3.77 29.07 -3.00
CA GLU A 41 4.04 30.01 -4.10
C GLU A 41 5.38 30.76 -3.88
N GLY A 42 6.13 30.92 -4.98
CA GLY A 42 7.43 31.57 -4.99
C GLY A 42 8.59 30.74 -4.39
N LYS A 43 8.34 29.60 -3.74
CA LYS A 43 9.41 28.74 -3.20
C LYS A 43 10.06 27.89 -4.30
N PRO A 44 11.37 27.59 -4.18
CA PRO A 44 12.03 26.69 -5.10
C PRO A 44 11.64 25.23 -4.83
N ALA A 45 11.67 24.42 -5.88
CA ALA A 45 11.50 22.97 -5.82
C ALA A 45 12.34 22.28 -6.90
N ALA A 46 12.39 20.95 -6.90
CA ALA A 46 12.87 20.17 -8.02
C ALA A 46 12.00 18.93 -8.23
N ILE A 47 11.76 18.57 -9.49
CA ILE A 47 11.25 17.25 -9.84
C ILE A 47 12.45 16.36 -10.15
N TRP A 48 12.51 15.19 -9.54
CA TRP A 48 13.52 14.18 -9.79
C TRP A 48 12.93 13.03 -10.58
N CYS A 49 13.73 12.45 -11.49
CA CYS A 49 13.39 11.23 -12.21
C CYS A 49 14.59 10.28 -12.29
N GLN A 50 14.38 9.02 -11.94
CA GLN A 50 15.42 8.01 -11.91
C GLN A 50 14.91 6.70 -12.55
N GLY A 51 15.64 6.20 -13.55
CA GLY A 51 15.47 4.81 -14.00
C GLY A 51 16.24 3.85 -13.09
N LEU A 52 15.81 2.59 -12.99
CA LEU A 52 16.64 1.57 -12.35
C LEU A 52 17.86 1.26 -13.24
N PRO A 53 19.04 0.98 -12.64
CA PRO A 53 20.26 0.72 -13.40
C PRO A 53 20.16 -0.60 -14.18
N GLY A 54 20.42 -0.53 -15.49
CA GLY A 54 20.36 -1.68 -16.40
C GLY A 54 21.11 -1.49 -17.72
N ALA A 55 21.93 -0.44 -17.86
CA ALA A 55 22.76 -0.20 -19.05
C ALA A 55 24.13 0.33 -18.61
N GLU A 56 25.17 -0.41 -19.02
CA GLU A 56 26.63 -0.28 -18.84
C GLU A 56 27.25 0.45 -17.62
N GLU A 57 28.27 -0.23 -17.09
CA GLU A 57 28.99 0.00 -15.84
C GLU A 57 30.09 1.08 -15.99
N TYR A 58 30.67 1.55 -14.88
CA TYR A 58 31.85 2.44 -14.81
C TYR A 58 31.68 3.93 -15.19
N GLN A 59 30.66 4.60 -14.66
CA GLN A 59 30.87 5.95 -14.12
C GLN A 59 29.98 6.20 -12.90
N LEU A 60 30.55 6.83 -11.87
CA LEU A 60 29.88 7.07 -10.60
C LEU A 60 28.61 7.91 -10.78
N HIS A 61 27.61 7.62 -9.94
CA HIS A 61 26.54 8.54 -9.54
C HIS A 61 25.36 8.73 -10.51
N SER A 62 24.50 7.72 -10.63
CA SER A 62 23.14 7.87 -11.19
C SER A 62 22.11 8.35 -10.15
N GLU A 63 22.44 9.43 -9.44
CA GLU A 63 21.37 10.30 -8.93
C GLU A 63 20.59 10.83 -10.15
N GLY A 64 19.26 10.76 -10.07
CA GLY A 64 18.38 10.95 -11.22
C GLY A 64 18.49 12.31 -11.92
N VAL A 65 17.83 12.46 -13.07
CA VAL A 65 17.74 13.78 -13.71
C VAL A 65 16.87 14.70 -12.87
N ARG A 66 17.48 15.82 -12.45
CA ARG A 66 16.86 16.85 -11.62
C ARG A 66 16.37 18.02 -12.47
N PHE A 67 15.08 18.32 -12.40
CA PHE A 67 14.43 19.43 -13.08
C PHE A 67 14.12 20.55 -12.07
N PRO A 68 14.96 21.59 -11.92
CA PRO A 68 14.76 22.65 -10.95
C PRO A 68 13.63 23.60 -11.35
N ILE A 69 12.79 23.95 -10.37
CA ILE A 69 11.76 24.98 -10.45
C ILE A 69 12.22 26.11 -9.53
N ALA A 70 12.66 27.24 -10.10
CA ALA A 70 13.23 28.35 -9.33
C ALA A 70 12.20 29.02 -8.40
N ALA A 71 10.95 29.10 -8.82
CA ALA A 71 9.83 29.64 -8.06
C ALA A 71 8.54 28.91 -8.47
N MET A 72 7.84 28.30 -7.51
CA MET A 72 6.58 27.62 -7.75
C MET A 72 5.45 28.61 -8.06
N THR A 73 4.60 28.26 -9.02
CA THR A 73 3.43 29.06 -9.44
C THR A 73 2.26 28.16 -9.83
N SER A 74 1.06 28.72 -9.98
CA SER A 74 -0.09 28.03 -10.56
C SER A 74 0.15 27.47 -11.97
N ARG A 75 1.14 28.01 -12.72
CA ARG A 75 1.51 27.50 -14.05
C ARG A 75 2.41 26.26 -14.00
N THR A 76 3.20 26.10 -12.93
CA THR A 76 4.08 24.94 -12.71
C THR A 76 3.44 23.84 -11.88
N ALA A 77 2.31 24.10 -11.23
CA ALA A 77 1.46 23.06 -10.67
C ALA A 77 0.88 22.14 -11.77
N GLY A 78 0.71 20.85 -11.46
CA GLY A 78 0.20 19.87 -12.42
C GLY A 78 0.58 18.42 -12.11
N ARG A 79 -0.02 17.50 -12.88
CA ARG A 79 0.37 16.08 -12.92
C ARG A 79 1.53 15.85 -13.90
N TYR A 80 2.64 15.36 -13.38
CA TYR A 80 3.86 15.04 -14.11
C TYR A 80 4.04 13.52 -14.27
N ARG A 81 4.64 13.11 -15.38
CA ARG A 81 5.21 11.77 -15.57
C ARG A 81 6.58 11.88 -16.21
N CYS A 82 7.46 10.95 -15.87
CA CYS A 82 8.78 10.82 -16.47
C CYS A 82 8.89 9.59 -17.36
N PHE A 83 9.78 9.69 -18.35
CA PHE A 83 10.20 8.62 -19.23
C PHE A 83 11.73 8.66 -19.34
N CYS A 84 12.36 7.50 -19.32
CA CYS A 84 13.79 7.33 -19.58
C CYS A 84 13.99 6.75 -20.99
N ARG A 85 15.19 6.95 -21.56
CA ARG A 85 15.56 6.41 -22.87
C ARG A 85 16.96 5.79 -22.79
N SER A 86 17.12 4.56 -23.27
CA SER A 86 18.41 3.91 -23.46
C SER A 86 18.55 3.54 -24.93
N GLY A 87 19.62 4.00 -25.57
CA GLY A 87 19.75 3.94 -27.03
C GLY A 87 18.54 4.58 -27.73
N GLU A 88 17.85 3.79 -28.56
CA GLU A 88 16.61 4.19 -29.26
C GLU A 88 15.33 3.82 -28.49
N LEU A 89 15.43 3.00 -27.44
CA LEU A 89 14.29 2.46 -26.71
C LEU A 89 13.84 3.41 -25.58
N TRP A 90 12.53 3.54 -25.41
CA TRP A 90 11.90 4.32 -24.33
C TRP A 90 11.36 3.40 -23.23
N SER A 91 11.42 3.86 -21.98
CA SER A 91 10.76 3.21 -20.84
C SER A 91 9.25 3.40 -20.88
N GLU A 92 8.56 2.59 -20.08
CA GLU A 92 7.20 2.94 -19.65
C GLU A 92 7.15 4.29 -18.90
N PRO A 93 5.99 4.97 -18.88
CA PRO A 93 5.78 6.13 -18.02
C PRO A 93 5.92 5.78 -16.53
N SER A 94 6.59 6.64 -15.77
CA SER A 94 6.53 6.62 -14.30
C SER A 94 5.09 6.67 -13.78
N GLU A 95 4.91 6.35 -12.50
CA GLU A 95 3.71 6.76 -11.77
C GLU A 95 3.53 8.28 -11.80
N PRO A 96 2.29 8.80 -11.67
CA PRO A 96 2.05 10.23 -11.74
C PRO A 96 2.49 10.94 -10.46
N LEU A 97 3.26 12.02 -10.61
CA LEU A 97 3.55 12.97 -9.55
C LEU A 97 2.60 14.15 -9.66
N ASP A 98 1.69 14.30 -8.71
CA ASP A 98 0.84 15.50 -8.58
C ASP A 98 1.60 16.58 -7.81
N LEU A 99 2.15 17.56 -8.52
CA LEU A 99 2.86 18.70 -7.94
C LEU A 99 1.87 19.84 -7.70
N VAL A 100 1.69 20.20 -6.44
CA VAL A 100 0.68 21.15 -5.94
C VAL A 100 1.34 22.46 -5.53
N VAL A 101 0.75 23.60 -5.93
CA VAL A 101 1.09 24.91 -5.34
C VAL A 101 0.12 25.24 -4.20
N THR A 102 0.66 25.73 -3.08
CA THR A 102 -0.11 26.26 -1.94
C THR A 102 0.22 27.74 -1.71
N GLY A 103 -0.56 28.44 -0.87
CA GLY A 103 -0.32 29.87 -0.64
C GLY A 103 -0.91 30.79 -1.71
N MET A 104 -1.93 30.33 -2.46
CA MET A 104 -2.60 31.14 -3.47
C MET A 104 -3.82 31.86 -2.88
N TYR A 105 -4.14 33.04 -3.40
CA TYR A 105 -5.43 33.72 -3.17
C TYR A 105 -5.80 33.92 -1.68
N ASP A 106 -6.86 33.29 -1.19
CA ASP A 106 -7.51 33.57 0.09
C ASP A 106 -7.08 32.58 1.20
N THR A 107 -7.49 32.83 2.46
CA THR A 107 -7.18 31.99 3.62
C THR A 107 -8.45 31.39 4.24
N PRO A 108 -8.57 30.05 4.39
CA PRO A 108 -9.75 29.41 4.97
C PRO A 108 -9.73 29.46 6.51
N THR A 109 -10.91 29.46 7.11
CA THR A 109 -11.08 29.25 8.56
C THR A 109 -11.17 27.76 8.85
N LEU A 110 -10.37 27.28 9.81
CA LEU A 110 -10.43 25.93 10.36
C LEU A 110 -10.89 25.98 11.82
N TRP A 111 -11.80 25.09 12.19
CA TRP A 111 -12.17 24.83 13.59
C TRP A 111 -12.47 23.35 13.81
N VAL A 112 -12.73 22.98 15.06
CA VAL A 112 -12.92 21.59 15.48
C VAL A 112 -14.03 21.51 16.53
N GLN A 113 -14.84 20.46 16.48
CA GLN A 113 -15.84 20.13 17.51
C GLN A 113 -15.57 18.72 18.08
N PRO A 114 -15.84 18.48 19.39
CA PRO A 114 -16.38 19.43 20.36
C PRO A 114 -15.38 20.51 20.80
N GLY A 115 -14.07 20.28 20.61
CA GLY A 115 -13.02 21.25 20.87
C GLY A 115 -11.62 20.70 20.56
N PRO A 116 -10.55 21.49 20.76
CA PRO A 116 -9.18 21.08 20.47
C PRO A 116 -8.54 20.19 21.54
N THR A 117 -9.24 19.89 22.63
CA THR A 117 -8.77 18.99 23.69
C THR A 117 -9.92 18.06 24.08
N VAL A 118 -9.66 16.76 23.96
CA VAL A 118 -10.66 15.69 24.08
C VAL A 118 -10.04 14.46 24.76
N THR A 119 -10.88 13.52 25.13
CA THR A 119 -10.49 12.21 25.67
C THR A 119 -10.46 11.13 24.58
N SER A 120 -9.61 10.12 24.76
CA SER A 120 -9.49 8.99 23.84
C SER A 120 -10.81 8.25 23.73
N GLY A 121 -11.26 7.98 22.51
CA GLY A 121 -12.57 7.40 22.19
C GLY A 121 -13.67 8.40 21.86
N GLU A 122 -13.47 9.71 22.07
CA GLU A 122 -14.45 10.73 21.63
C GLU A 122 -14.43 10.93 20.12
N ASN A 123 -15.59 11.22 19.53
CA ASN A 123 -15.70 11.56 18.12
C ASN A 123 -15.33 13.03 17.90
N VAL A 124 -14.34 13.28 17.04
CA VAL A 124 -13.90 14.63 16.66
C VAL A 124 -14.21 14.89 15.19
N THR A 125 -14.73 16.07 14.88
CA THR A 125 -14.91 16.56 13.50
C THR A 125 -14.23 17.89 13.32
N PHE A 126 -13.34 17.98 12.33
CA PHE A 126 -12.81 19.25 11.85
C PHE A 126 -13.74 19.85 10.80
N TYR A 127 -13.83 21.17 10.81
CA TYR A 127 -14.66 21.94 9.89
C TYR A 127 -13.82 23.01 9.22
N CYS A 128 -13.94 23.09 7.90
CA CYS A 128 -13.23 24.08 7.12
C CYS A 128 -14.18 24.89 6.24
N ARG A 129 -13.96 26.20 6.16
CA ARG A 129 -14.76 27.10 5.32
C ARG A 129 -13.89 28.16 4.68
N LEU A 130 -14.15 28.40 3.41
CA LEU A 130 -13.70 29.56 2.66
C LEU A 130 -14.94 30.17 1.99
N GLU A 131 -15.04 31.50 1.95
CA GLU A 131 -16.22 32.18 1.40
C GLU A 131 -16.23 32.26 -0.14
N THR A 132 -15.14 31.82 -0.79
CA THR A 132 -15.00 31.83 -2.25
C THR A 132 -15.58 30.58 -2.91
N VAL A 133 -15.61 30.56 -4.24
CA VAL A 133 -16.31 29.57 -5.09
C VAL A 133 -15.68 28.16 -5.08
N THR A 134 -14.89 27.82 -4.06
CA THR A 134 -14.36 26.46 -3.90
C THR A 134 -15.34 25.57 -3.15
N ASN A 135 -15.62 24.42 -3.75
CA ASN A 135 -16.33 23.32 -3.10
C ASN A 135 -15.37 22.19 -2.69
N THR A 136 -14.05 22.39 -2.78
CA THR A 136 -13.04 21.35 -2.55
C THR A 136 -12.07 21.78 -1.46
N PHE A 137 -11.97 20.99 -0.40
CA PHE A 137 -11.17 21.31 0.77
C PHE A 137 -10.25 20.15 1.14
N PHE A 138 -9.10 20.47 1.72
CA PHE A 138 -8.10 19.51 2.15
C PHE A 138 -7.70 19.77 3.61
N LEU A 139 -7.83 18.76 4.47
CA LEU A 139 -7.30 18.77 5.83
C LEU A 139 -5.94 18.04 5.86
N LEU A 140 -4.96 18.64 6.52
CA LEU A 140 -3.60 18.11 6.64
C LEU A 140 -3.07 18.24 8.07
N GLN A 141 -2.44 17.18 8.57
CA GLN A 141 -1.68 17.16 9.83
C GLN A 141 -0.21 17.52 9.55
N GLU A 142 0.36 18.47 10.29
CA GLU A 142 1.80 18.77 10.24
C GLU A 142 2.62 17.54 10.67
N GLY A 143 3.60 17.15 9.84
CA GLY A 143 4.40 15.95 10.08
C GLY A 143 3.65 14.62 9.91
N GLY A 144 2.37 14.67 9.53
CA GLY A 144 1.57 13.48 9.20
C GLY A 144 1.84 12.93 7.80
N PRO A 145 1.06 11.93 7.36
CA PRO A 145 1.21 11.34 6.02
C PRO A 145 1.04 12.38 4.90
N SER A 146 1.72 12.16 3.78
CA SER A 146 1.70 13.08 2.63
C SER A 146 0.35 13.13 1.90
N HIS A 147 -0.55 12.17 2.12
CA HIS A 147 -1.89 12.21 1.55
C HIS A 147 -2.85 13.07 2.39
N PRO A 148 -3.40 14.18 1.85
CA PRO A 148 -4.40 14.98 2.55
C PRO A 148 -5.73 14.24 2.64
N GLN A 149 -6.55 14.56 3.66
CA GLN A 149 -7.96 14.17 3.62
C GLN A 149 -8.71 15.19 2.76
N GLY A 150 -9.34 14.75 1.68
CA GLY A 150 -10.11 15.61 0.77
C GLY A 150 -11.62 15.52 1.01
N SER A 151 -12.31 16.65 0.88
CA SER A 151 -13.77 16.76 0.93
C SER A 151 -14.28 17.62 -0.22
N HIS A 152 -15.39 17.22 -0.85
CA HIS A 152 -15.93 17.86 -2.05
C HIS A 152 -17.45 18.07 -1.96
N GLY A 153 -17.92 19.28 -2.27
CA GLY A 153 -19.32 19.66 -2.39
C GLY A 153 -19.97 20.27 -1.13
N ALA A 154 -19.33 20.16 0.04
CA ALA A 154 -19.85 20.66 1.31
C ALA A 154 -19.17 21.97 1.75
N VAL A 155 -19.96 22.93 2.24
CA VAL A 155 -19.49 24.18 2.86
C VAL A 155 -20.29 24.44 4.14
N PRO A 156 -19.68 24.41 5.35
CA PRO A 156 -18.30 24.01 5.60
C PRO A 156 -18.03 22.56 5.17
N ALA A 157 -16.80 22.28 4.77
CA ALA A 157 -16.34 20.92 4.58
C ALA A 157 -16.12 20.25 5.93
N GLU A 158 -16.71 19.08 6.12
CA GLU A 158 -16.59 18.27 7.33
C GLU A 158 -15.53 17.18 7.14
N PHE A 159 -14.69 17.01 8.16
CA PHE A 159 -13.65 15.99 8.23
C PHE A 159 -13.82 15.22 9.55
N PRO A 160 -14.72 14.23 9.60
CA PRO A 160 -14.91 13.39 10.78
C PRO A 160 -13.70 12.47 10.95
N MET A 161 -13.04 12.57 12.10
CA MET A 161 -11.88 11.76 12.47
C MET A 161 -12.27 10.44 13.16
N GLY A 162 -13.54 10.30 13.55
CA GLY A 162 -14.04 9.15 14.32
C GLY A 162 -13.55 9.18 15.77
N PRO A 163 -13.58 8.03 16.47
CA PRO A 163 -13.08 7.89 17.84
C PRO A 163 -11.58 8.13 17.88
N VAL A 164 -11.15 9.25 18.46
CA VAL A 164 -9.74 9.63 18.46
C VAL A 164 -8.90 8.83 19.45
N THR A 165 -7.61 8.76 19.18
CA THR A 165 -6.59 8.12 20.02
C THR A 165 -5.37 9.02 20.13
N SER A 166 -4.39 8.69 20.98
CA SER A 166 -3.14 9.45 21.13
C SER A 166 -2.43 9.74 19.79
N ALA A 167 -2.50 8.82 18.82
CA ALA A 167 -1.94 8.96 17.47
C ALA A 167 -2.55 10.12 16.63
N HIS A 168 -3.76 10.58 17.00
CA HIS A 168 -4.44 11.72 16.37
C HIS A 168 -4.02 13.07 16.98
N THR A 169 -3.13 13.07 17.98
CA THR A 169 -2.55 14.31 18.52
C THR A 169 -1.66 14.97 17.47
N GLY A 170 -1.88 16.26 17.19
CA GLY A 170 -1.10 16.96 16.17
C GLY A 170 -1.62 18.36 15.85
N THR A 171 -0.90 19.08 15.01
CA THR A 171 -1.34 20.36 14.46
C THR A 171 -1.99 20.14 13.11
N TYR A 172 -3.21 20.64 12.92
CA TYR A 172 -3.98 20.51 11.70
C TYR A 172 -4.13 21.87 11.01
N ARG A 173 -4.09 21.86 9.68
CA ARG A 173 -4.45 23.00 8.81
C ARG A 173 -5.33 22.57 7.68
N CYS A 174 -6.16 23.49 7.20
CA CYS A 174 -6.98 23.31 6.03
C CYS A 174 -6.52 24.20 4.87
N PHE A 175 -6.81 23.73 3.65
CA PHE A 175 -6.70 24.46 2.41
C PHE A 175 -8.02 24.35 1.63
N GLY A 176 -8.46 25.44 0.99
CA GLY A 176 -9.44 25.39 -0.10
C GLY A 176 -8.72 25.21 -1.44
N ALA A 177 -9.35 24.58 -2.42
CA ALA A 177 -8.72 24.28 -3.70
C ALA A 177 -9.43 24.95 -4.89
N TYR A 178 -8.68 25.67 -5.71
CA TYR A 178 -9.16 26.32 -6.94
C TYR A 178 -9.01 25.38 -8.15
N SER A 179 -8.20 24.33 -8.02
CA SER A 179 -8.15 23.14 -8.90
C SER A 179 -7.44 21.99 -8.17
N ASP A 180 -7.41 20.79 -8.76
CA ASP A 180 -6.67 19.61 -8.27
C ASP A 180 -5.24 19.90 -7.79
N HIS A 181 -4.58 20.94 -8.32
CA HIS A 181 -3.16 21.25 -8.06
C HIS A 181 -2.90 22.68 -7.54
N VAL A 182 -3.93 23.50 -7.32
CA VAL A 182 -3.78 24.92 -6.94
C VAL A 182 -4.61 25.21 -5.70
N TRP A 183 -3.95 25.36 -4.56
CA TRP A 183 -4.57 25.46 -3.24
C TRP A 183 -4.35 26.83 -2.59
N SER A 184 -5.26 27.17 -1.67
CA SER A 184 -5.32 28.42 -0.94
C SER A 184 -4.10 28.68 -0.05
N PHE A 185 -4.07 29.81 0.66
CA PHE A 185 -3.24 29.89 1.87
C PHE A 185 -3.65 28.82 2.90
N PRO A 186 -2.71 28.33 3.71
CA PRO A 186 -3.03 27.48 4.86
C PRO A 186 -3.88 28.25 5.88
N SER A 187 -4.87 27.59 6.48
CA SER A 187 -5.62 28.14 7.63
C SER A 187 -4.70 28.45 8.83
N GLU A 188 -5.21 29.19 9.80
CA GLU A 188 -4.63 29.16 11.14
C GLU A 188 -4.58 27.71 11.68
N PRO A 189 -3.52 27.33 12.41
CA PRO A 189 -3.34 25.97 12.92
C PRO A 189 -4.25 25.65 14.10
N VAL A 190 -4.85 24.46 14.09
CA VAL A 190 -5.60 23.91 15.22
C VAL A 190 -4.83 22.72 15.78
N LYS A 191 -4.37 22.81 17.03
CA LYS A 191 -3.66 21.72 17.70
C LYS A 191 -4.66 20.83 18.45
N LEU A 192 -4.85 19.60 18.00
CA LEU A 192 -5.63 18.59 18.70
C LEU A 192 -4.77 17.92 19.78
N LEU A 193 -5.30 17.83 20.99
CA LEU A 193 -4.72 17.13 22.13
C LEU A 193 -5.69 16.02 22.56
N VAL A 194 -5.26 14.76 22.47
CA VAL A 194 -6.03 13.61 22.93
C VAL A 194 -5.46 13.14 24.28
N THR A 195 -6.34 13.02 25.27
CA THR A 195 -5.99 12.68 26.66
C THR A 195 -6.64 11.37 27.11
N GLY A 196 -6.08 10.72 28.12
CA GLY A 196 -6.59 9.44 28.63
C GLY A 196 -5.79 8.23 28.13
N GLU A 197 -5.80 7.19 28.95
CA GLU A 197 -5.07 5.94 28.73
C GLU A 197 -5.93 4.94 27.95
N GLU A 198 -5.31 4.18 27.06
CA GLU A 198 -5.98 3.19 26.23
C GLU A 198 -6.37 1.97 27.07
N ALA A 199 -7.56 2.03 27.70
CA ALA A 199 -8.12 0.91 28.42
C ALA A 199 -8.29 -0.28 27.44
N PRO A 200 -7.58 -1.41 27.62
CA PRO A 200 -7.58 -2.49 26.65
C PRO A 200 -8.99 -3.06 26.48
N THR A 201 -9.45 -3.14 25.23
CA THR A 201 -10.83 -3.49 24.91
C THR A 201 -11.18 -4.93 25.34
N PRO A 202 -12.40 -5.20 25.84
CA PRO A 202 -12.77 -6.52 26.35
C PRO A 202 -12.61 -7.67 25.34
N ALA A 203 -12.73 -7.40 24.04
CA ALA A 203 -12.60 -8.39 22.97
C ALA A 203 -11.22 -9.08 22.92
N ALA A 204 -10.15 -8.43 23.42
CA ALA A 204 -8.82 -9.04 23.52
C ALA A 204 -8.78 -10.19 24.54
N TRP A 205 -9.62 -10.13 25.58
CA TRP A 205 -9.76 -11.19 26.57
C TRP A 205 -10.60 -12.35 26.03
N ASP A 206 -11.69 -12.08 25.29
CA ASP A 206 -12.59 -13.10 24.75
C ASP A 206 -11.86 -14.09 23.83
N HIS A 207 -11.07 -13.60 22.88
CA HIS A 207 -10.31 -14.48 21.98
C HIS A 207 -9.25 -15.30 22.73
N THR A 208 -8.59 -14.71 23.73
CA THR A 208 -7.59 -15.39 24.55
C THR A 208 -8.22 -16.49 25.41
N ALA A 209 -9.32 -16.18 26.11
CA ALA A 209 -10.06 -17.12 26.93
C ALA A 209 -10.68 -18.25 26.10
N GLN A 210 -11.27 -17.94 24.93
CA GLN A 210 -11.84 -18.94 24.04
C GLN A 210 -10.77 -19.88 23.45
N ASN A 211 -9.59 -19.36 23.10
CA ASN A 211 -8.47 -20.18 22.64
C ASN A 211 -7.91 -21.07 23.75
N LEU A 212 -7.74 -20.54 24.98
CA LEU A 212 -7.34 -21.34 26.13
C LEU A 212 -8.33 -22.46 26.45
N LEU A 213 -9.64 -22.20 26.35
CA LEU A 213 -10.68 -23.22 26.55
C LEU A 213 -10.67 -24.30 25.45
N ARG A 214 -10.42 -23.92 24.19
CA ARG A 214 -10.22 -24.88 23.08
C ARG A 214 -8.97 -25.74 23.28
N ILE A 215 -7.85 -25.14 23.71
CA ILE A 215 -6.61 -25.87 24.00
C ILE A 215 -6.82 -26.82 25.19
N GLY A 216 -7.49 -26.38 26.26
CA GLY A 216 -7.81 -27.20 27.42
C GLY A 216 -8.65 -28.43 27.04
N LEU A 217 -9.69 -28.25 26.23
CA LEU A 217 -10.51 -29.36 25.72
C LEU A 217 -9.69 -30.33 24.85
N ALA A 218 -8.83 -29.81 23.96
CA ALA A 218 -7.96 -30.66 23.13
C ALA A 218 -6.98 -31.48 23.97
N VAL A 219 -6.37 -30.88 25.00
CA VAL A 219 -5.47 -31.59 25.94
C VAL A 219 -6.22 -32.66 26.73
N LEU A 220 -7.43 -32.38 27.22
CA LEU A 220 -8.26 -33.36 27.92
C LEU A 220 -8.61 -34.58 27.03
N VAL A 221 -8.98 -34.34 25.76
CA VAL A 221 -9.24 -35.41 24.79
C VAL A 221 -7.98 -36.23 24.52
N LEU A 222 -6.82 -35.58 24.33
CA LEU A 222 -5.56 -36.28 24.13
C LEU A 222 -5.18 -37.14 25.35
N VAL A 223 -5.31 -36.62 26.57
CA VAL A 223 -5.06 -37.38 27.80
C VAL A 223 -5.99 -38.59 27.89
N ALA A 224 -7.29 -38.42 27.65
CA ALA A 224 -8.26 -39.52 27.64
C ALA A 224 -7.92 -40.59 26.58
N LEU A 225 -7.54 -40.19 25.36
CA LEU A 225 -7.10 -41.12 24.32
C LEU A 225 -5.81 -41.85 24.70
N THR A 226 -4.81 -41.16 25.27
CA THR A 226 -3.58 -41.82 25.76
C THR A 226 -3.86 -42.79 26.90
N TRP A 227 -4.82 -42.49 27.77
CA TRP A 227 -5.26 -43.38 28.85
C TRP A 227 -5.94 -44.64 28.29
N LEU A 228 -6.89 -44.50 27.37
CA LEU A 228 -7.55 -45.64 26.71
C LEU A 228 -6.57 -46.51 25.92
N LEU A 229 -5.60 -45.89 25.23
CA LEU A 229 -4.53 -46.62 24.53
C LEU A 229 -3.56 -47.30 25.50
N ALA A 230 -3.31 -46.72 26.68
CA ALA A 230 -2.51 -47.35 27.72
C ALA A 230 -3.25 -48.54 28.37
N GLU A 231 -4.56 -48.45 28.59
CA GLU A 231 -5.39 -49.56 29.06
C GLU A 231 -5.46 -50.69 28.01
N ASP A 232 -5.70 -50.36 26.74
CA ASP A 232 -5.70 -51.32 25.63
C ASP A 232 -4.32 -51.99 25.44
N TRP A 233 -3.23 -51.22 25.58
CA TRP A 233 -1.86 -51.76 25.58
C TRP A 233 -1.58 -52.65 26.80
N LEU A 234 -2.02 -52.27 28.02
CA LEU A 234 -1.90 -53.13 29.21
C LEU A 234 -2.73 -54.41 29.08
N CYS A 235 -3.91 -54.32 28.48
CA CYS A 235 -4.76 -55.48 28.21
C CYS A 235 -4.10 -56.41 27.18
N ARG A 236 -3.50 -55.88 26.10
CA ARG A 236 -2.69 -56.68 25.16
C ARG A 236 -1.45 -57.28 25.81
N TRP A 237 -0.72 -56.56 26.66
CA TRP A 237 0.42 -57.09 27.39
C TRP A 237 0.00 -58.27 28.30
N ARG A 238 -1.03 -58.06 29.13
CA ARG A 238 -1.53 -59.07 30.07
C ARG A 238 -2.16 -60.28 29.37
N THR A 239 -2.77 -60.08 28.20
CA THR A 239 -3.24 -61.20 27.37
C THR A 239 -2.12 -61.91 26.62
N GLN A 240 -1.01 -61.24 26.27
CA GLN A 240 0.16 -61.93 25.70
C GLN A 240 0.83 -62.89 26.72
N GLU A 241 0.74 -62.58 28.03
CA GLU A 241 1.15 -63.49 29.11
C GLU A 241 0.11 -64.60 29.39
N GLY A 242 -1.16 -64.44 28.98
CA GLY A 242 -2.24 -65.41 29.23
C GLY A 242 -2.69 -66.25 28.02
N ALA A 243 -2.46 -65.79 26.79
CA ALA A 243 -3.08 -66.33 25.56
C ALA A 243 -2.26 -67.45 24.87
N CYS A 244 -1.33 -68.08 25.59
CA CYS A 244 -0.89 -69.44 25.21
C CYS A 244 -1.96 -70.50 25.56
N HIS A 245 -3.05 -70.14 26.27
CA HIS A 245 -4.13 -71.06 26.60
C HIS A 245 -5.53 -70.45 26.33
N ALA A 246 -6.31 -71.17 25.52
CA ALA A 246 -7.73 -71.00 25.21
C ALA A 246 -8.14 -69.75 24.39
N GLN A 247 -9.09 -69.76 23.45
CA GLN A 247 -9.72 -70.72 22.51
C GLN A 247 -11.08 -70.10 22.14
N ALA A 248 -11.25 -69.76 20.85
CA ALA A 248 -12.51 -69.62 20.08
C ALA A 248 -13.79 -68.93 20.65
N GLY A 249 -14.32 -67.99 19.86
CA GLY A 249 -15.72 -68.08 19.40
C GLY A 249 -16.67 -66.88 19.63
N MET A 250 -17.34 -66.47 18.53
CA MET A 250 -18.67 -65.82 18.46
C MET A 250 -18.84 -64.39 19.05
N ASP A 251 -19.70 -63.50 18.52
CA ASP A 251 -20.41 -63.43 17.22
C ASP A 251 -20.75 -61.96 16.88
N CYS A 252 -21.30 -61.70 15.68
CA CYS A 252 -21.67 -60.38 15.16
C CYS A 252 -23.16 -60.01 15.40
N ASP A 253 -23.50 -58.72 15.34
CA ASP A 253 -24.89 -58.27 15.11
C ASP A 253 -24.97 -56.97 14.27
N VAL A 254 -26.13 -56.67 13.67
CA VAL A 254 -26.22 -56.08 12.32
C VAL A 254 -27.11 -54.80 12.16
N CYS A 255 -26.58 -53.83 11.40
CA CYS A 255 -27.20 -52.77 10.54
C CYS A 255 -28.43 -51.90 10.94
N ALA A 256 -28.35 -50.58 10.63
CA ALA A 256 -29.39 -49.80 9.91
C ALA A 256 -28.86 -48.44 9.34
N VAL A 257 -29.39 -47.98 8.19
CA VAL A 257 -29.13 -46.66 7.53
C VAL A 257 -30.40 -46.20 6.77
N PRO A 258 -30.71 -44.88 6.67
CA PRO A 258 -31.11 -44.28 5.38
C PRO A 258 -30.55 -42.85 5.08
N GLN A 259 -30.85 -42.30 3.89
CA GLN A 259 -30.12 -41.23 3.15
C GLN A 259 -30.85 -39.87 2.99
N SER A 260 -30.11 -38.79 2.60
CA SER A 260 -30.47 -37.66 1.67
C SER A 260 -29.33 -36.59 1.61
N GLY A 261 -29.09 -35.71 0.60
CA GLY A 261 -29.56 -35.67 -0.81
C GLY A 261 -29.52 -34.27 -1.53
N GLY A 262 -28.48 -33.96 -2.33
CA GLY A 262 -28.44 -32.85 -3.34
C GLY A 262 -27.74 -31.51 -2.94
N HIS A 263 -27.32 -30.58 -3.82
CA HIS A 263 -27.07 -30.58 -5.29
C HIS A 263 -26.13 -29.37 -5.71
N LEU A 264 -25.87 -29.11 -7.01
CA LEU A 264 -24.72 -28.34 -7.59
C LEU A 264 -25.00 -26.92 -8.22
N HIS A 265 -23.94 -26.25 -8.74
CA HIS A 265 -23.80 -25.04 -9.62
C HIS A 265 -23.77 -23.62 -8.96
N GLY A 266 -23.08 -22.57 -9.48
CA GLY A 266 -22.10 -22.44 -10.58
C GLY A 266 -21.73 -20.97 -10.99
N VAL A 267 -20.49 -20.74 -11.49
CA VAL A 267 -19.92 -19.72 -12.44
C VAL A 267 -20.42 -18.23 -12.51
N GLY A 268 -19.48 -17.24 -12.51
CA GLY A 268 -19.38 -16.22 -13.61
C GLY A 268 -19.26 -14.69 -13.35
N GLY A 269 -18.10 -14.10 -13.71
CA GLY A 269 -17.97 -12.98 -14.69
C GLY A 269 -18.15 -11.47 -14.36
N GLY A 270 -17.16 -10.64 -14.76
CA GLY A 270 -17.40 -9.49 -15.69
C GLY A 270 -17.24 -8.02 -15.24
N GLY A 271 -16.59 -7.20 -16.09
CA GLY A 271 -16.63 -5.71 -16.12
C GLY A 271 -15.50 -4.97 -15.38
N GLY A 272 -14.92 -3.85 -15.85
CA GLY A 272 -15.15 -3.05 -17.07
C GLY A 272 -15.23 -1.54 -16.75
N GLY A 273 -14.41 -0.68 -17.37
CA GLY A 273 -14.47 0.78 -17.13
C GLY A 273 -13.38 1.62 -17.81
N ASP A 274 -13.75 2.31 -18.89
CA ASP A 274 -12.95 3.36 -19.55
C ASP A 274 -13.10 4.73 -18.83
N GLY A 275 -12.11 5.62 -18.93
CA GLY A 275 -12.23 6.96 -18.34
C GLY A 275 -11.13 7.98 -18.61
N LEU A 276 -11.41 8.91 -19.53
CA LEU A 276 -10.93 10.31 -19.59
C LEU A 276 -9.42 10.59 -19.78
N LEU A 277 -9.08 11.04 -21.01
CA LEU A 277 -7.79 11.66 -21.34
C LEU A 277 -7.55 12.98 -20.59
N ARG A 278 -6.83 12.93 -19.46
CA ARG A 278 -6.24 14.12 -18.82
C ARG A 278 -4.96 14.55 -19.56
N GLN A 279 -4.74 15.86 -19.67
CA GLN A 279 -3.58 16.44 -20.34
C GLN A 279 -2.30 16.26 -19.50
N ILE A 280 -1.58 15.16 -19.74
CA ILE A 280 -0.32 14.82 -19.06
C ILE A 280 0.81 15.74 -19.55
N ARG A 281 1.61 16.27 -18.62
CA ARG A 281 2.86 16.97 -18.94
C ARG A 281 4.03 15.99 -18.87
N SER A 282 4.72 15.81 -19.98
CA SER A 282 5.87 14.92 -20.10
C SER A 282 7.18 15.69 -19.92
N LEU A 283 8.06 15.18 -19.05
CA LEU A 283 9.46 15.60 -18.96
C LEU A 283 10.35 14.50 -19.56
N ALA A 284 11.32 14.91 -20.39
CA ALA A 284 12.25 13.99 -21.04
C ALA A 284 13.64 14.11 -20.41
N CYS A 285 14.20 12.98 -19.99
CA CYS A 285 15.60 12.89 -19.57
C CYS A 285 16.51 12.84 -20.80
N ALA A 286 17.50 13.73 -20.87
CA ALA A 286 18.53 13.71 -21.91
C ALA A 286 19.91 14.01 -21.29
N PRO A 287 21.00 13.35 -21.75
CA PRO A 287 22.34 13.68 -21.30
C PRO A 287 22.71 15.10 -21.75
N ALA A 288 23.51 15.79 -20.91
CA ALA A 288 24.04 17.10 -21.26
C ALA A 288 24.88 17.02 -22.54
N ARG A 289 24.53 17.83 -23.54
CA ARG A 289 25.28 17.90 -24.79
C ARG A 289 26.66 18.51 -24.49
N PRO A 290 27.78 17.86 -24.83
CA PRO A 290 29.09 18.49 -24.66
C PRO A 290 29.17 19.77 -25.51
N PRO A 291 29.89 20.81 -25.05
CA PRO A 291 30.04 22.04 -25.82
C PRO A 291 30.70 21.73 -27.17
N LEU A 292 30.17 22.34 -28.24
CA LEU A 292 30.75 22.20 -29.58
C LEU A 292 32.20 22.69 -29.56
N PRO A 293 33.15 21.96 -30.20
CA PRO A 293 34.50 22.47 -30.34
C PRO A 293 34.47 23.74 -31.18
N HIS A 294 35.03 24.83 -30.66
CA HIS A 294 35.23 26.03 -31.45
C HIS A 294 36.19 25.71 -32.61
N SER A 295 35.64 25.66 -33.82
CA SER A 295 36.41 25.53 -35.05
C SER A 295 37.16 26.83 -35.35
N GLY A 296 38.27 27.04 -34.66
CA GLY A 296 39.28 28.00 -35.08
C GLY A 296 39.94 27.49 -36.36
N LEU A 297 39.80 28.27 -37.42
CA LEU A 297 40.64 28.19 -38.62
C LEU A 297 41.41 29.52 -38.74
N PRO A 298 42.62 29.50 -39.32
CA PRO A 298 43.70 30.45 -39.01
C PRO A 298 43.51 31.87 -39.57
#